data_AF-A0A7C6DR04-F1
#
_entry.id   AF-A0A7C6DR04-F1
#
_cell.length_a   1.000
_cell.length_b   1.000
_cell.length_c   1.000
_cell.angle_alpha   90.00
_cell.angle_beta   90.00
_cell.angle_gamma   90.00
#
_symmetry.space_group_name_H-M   'P 1'
#
loop_
_entity.id
_entity.type
_entity.pdbx_description
1 polymer ?
#
loop_
_entity_poly.entity_id
_entity_poly.type
_entity_poly.pdbx_seq_one_letter_code
_entity_poly.pdbx_strand_id
1 'polypeptide(L)'
;MTITLINTTKRMKVINLPHDIYCAAAGKCACTAAAGRDGRRIGSSLTLPAGSITPGLDEAVLLEPEVARDVRAGELRVRREAPVPKNTNPSRKTPRRSGRKNER
;
A
#
# COMPACT_ATOMS: atom_id res chain seq x y z
N MET A 1 3.60 -0.58 7.29
CA MET A 1 4.02 0.25 6.15
C MET A 1 3.16 -0.12 4.94
N THR A 2 3.11 0.71 3.89
CA THR A 2 2.41 0.35 2.64
C THR A 2 3.38 -0.19 1.61
N ILE A 3 2.87 -1.10 0.79
CA ILE A 3 3.60 -1.68 -0.33
C ILE A 3 2.81 -1.48 -1.62
N THR A 4 3.54 -1.56 -2.72
CA THR A 4 2.99 -1.68 -4.06
C THR A 4 3.34 -3.05 -4.59
N LEU A 5 2.33 -3.79 -5.04
CA LEU A 5 2.52 -5.03 -5.79
C LEU A 5 2.40 -4.75 -7.28
N ILE A 6 3.27 -5.39 -8.06
CA ILE A 6 3.28 -5.31 -9.52
C ILE A 6 3.10 -6.72 -10.05
N ASN A 7 1.98 -6.98 -10.72
CA ASN A 7 1.75 -8.24 -11.41
C ASN A 7 2.55 -8.25 -12.71
N THR A 8 3.62 -9.04 -12.77
CA THR A 8 4.47 -9.15 -13.96
C THR A 8 3.91 -10.12 -15.00
N THR A 9 2.89 -10.89 -14.61
CA THR A 9 2.26 -11.87 -15.48
C THR A 9 1.20 -11.22 -16.38
N LYS A 10 0.88 -11.92 -17.47
CA LYS A 10 -0.23 -11.56 -18.37
C LYS A 10 -1.59 -12.10 -17.90
N ARG A 11 -1.69 -12.57 -16.65
CA ARG A 11 -2.90 -13.20 -16.10
C ARG A 11 -3.39 -12.43 -14.88
N MET A 12 -4.69 -12.40 -14.69
CA MET A 12 -5.29 -11.92 -13.44
C MET A 12 -4.96 -12.89 -12.32
N LYS A 13 -4.61 -12.37 -11.14
CA LYS A 13 -4.46 -13.14 -9.92
C LYS A 13 -5.51 -12.70 -8.91
N VAL A 14 -6.15 -13.67 -8.28
CA VAL A 14 -7.09 -13.46 -7.17
C VAL A 14 -6.55 -14.23 -5.99
N ILE A 15 -6.24 -13.51 -4.92
CA ILE A 15 -5.58 -14.05 -3.74
C ILE A 15 -6.53 -13.89 -2.57
N ASN A 16 -6.79 -14.97 -1.85
CA ASN A 16 -7.60 -14.90 -0.63
C ASN A 16 -6.74 -14.36 0.51
N LEU A 17 -7.33 -13.50 1.35
CA LEU A 17 -6.72 -12.92 2.55
C LEU A 17 -7.39 -13.54 3.79
N PRO A 18 -6.99 -14.77 4.19
CA PRO A 18 -7.56 -15.46 5.33
C PRO A 18 -7.37 -14.67 6.63
N HIS A 19 -8.34 -14.80 7.53
CA HIS A 19 -8.36 -14.07 8.79
C HIS A 19 -7.10 -14.33 9.64
N ASP A 20 -6.75 -15.61 9.79
CA ASP A 20 -5.71 -16.06 10.73
C ASP A 20 -4.30 -15.66 10.29
N ILE A 21 -4.12 -15.24 9.03
CA ILE A 21 -2.84 -14.80 8.48
C ILE A 21 -2.88 -13.29 8.28
N TYR A 22 -3.70 -12.80 7.33
CA TYR A 22 -3.75 -11.39 6.98
C TYR A 22 -4.20 -10.49 8.12
N CYS A 23 -5.33 -10.80 8.79
CA CYS A 23 -5.85 -9.91 9.82
C CYS A 23 -5.00 -9.94 11.08
N ALA A 24 -4.45 -11.11 11.43
CA ALA A 24 -3.51 -11.26 12.53
C ALA A 24 -2.24 -10.43 12.29
N ALA A 25 -1.70 -10.47 11.06
CA ALA A 25 -0.53 -9.69 10.66
C ALA A 25 -0.80 -8.18 10.55
N ALA A 26 -1.95 -7.78 10.00
CA ALA A 26 -2.31 -6.39 9.81
C ALA A 26 -2.69 -5.69 11.13
N GLY A 27 -2.94 -6.46 12.21
CA GLY A 27 -3.41 -5.94 13.50
C GLY A 27 -4.82 -5.36 13.48
N LYS A 28 -5.53 -5.47 12.35
CA LYS A 28 -6.90 -5.01 12.13
C LYS A 28 -7.67 -6.04 11.31
N CYS A 29 -8.91 -6.31 11.70
CA CYS A 29 -9.77 -7.23 10.97
C CYS A 29 -10.30 -6.55 9.69
N ALA A 30 -10.03 -7.14 8.53
CA ALA A 30 -10.61 -6.74 7.25
C ALA A 30 -11.76 -7.66 6.79
N CYS A 31 -12.03 -8.74 7.53
CA CYS A 31 -13.06 -9.71 7.18
C CYS A 31 -14.46 -9.12 7.27
N THR A 32 -15.34 -9.58 6.38
CA THR A 32 -16.77 -9.32 6.45
C THR A 32 -17.42 -10.37 7.34
N ALA A 33 -18.33 -9.98 8.23
CA ALA A 33 -19.16 -10.92 8.97
C ALA A 33 -20.34 -11.36 8.09
N ALA A 34 -20.51 -12.67 7.88
CA ALA A 34 -21.70 -13.19 7.23
C ALA A 34 -22.93 -12.97 8.14
N ALA A 35 -24.05 -12.56 7.56
CA ALA A 35 -25.31 -12.47 8.28
C ALA A 35 -25.83 -13.89 8.60
N GLY A 36 -26.00 -14.21 9.88
CA GLY A 36 -26.47 -15.53 10.34
C GLY A 36 -26.09 -15.82 11.79
N ARG A 37 -26.59 -16.94 12.33
CA ARG A 37 -26.39 -17.31 13.75
C ARG A 37 -24.93 -17.63 14.11
N ASP A 38 -24.13 -18.07 13.13
CA ASP A 38 -22.78 -18.61 13.40
C ASP A 38 -21.68 -17.55 13.30
N GLY A 39 -22.00 -16.31 12.92
CA GLY A 39 -21.03 -15.20 12.87
C GLY A 39 -19.79 -15.46 12.01
N ARG A 40 -19.89 -16.36 11.01
CA ARG A 40 -18.75 -16.80 10.20
C ARG A 40 -18.07 -15.60 9.53
N ARG A 41 -16.76 -15.47 9.75
CA ARG A 41 -15.94 -14.44 9.09
C ARG A 41 -15.58 -14.88 7.68
N ILE A 42 -15.87 -14.01 6.72
CA ILE A 42 -15.48 -14.16 5.32
C ILE A 42 -14.19 -13.36 5.11
N GLY A 43 -13.10 -14.05 4.76
CA GLY A 43 -11.84 -13.42 4.42
C GLY A 43 -12.00 -12.49 3.21
N SER A 44 -11.27 -11.38 3.20
CA SER A 44 -11.22 -10.49 2.03
C SER A 44 -10.46 -11.18 0.89
N SER A 45 -10.51 -10.62 -0.31
CA SER A 45 -9.67 -11.04 -1.42
C SER A 45 -8.97 -9.85 -2.05
N LEU A 46 -7.80 -10.11 -2.62
CA LEU A 46 -7.00 -9.17 -3.38
C LEU A 46 -6.99 -9.61 -4.85
N THR A 47 -7.52 -8.75 -5.71
CA THR A 47 -7.50 -8.95 -7.16
C THR A 47 -6.40 -8.10 -7.78
N LEU A 48 -5.46 -8.75 -8.46
CA LEU A 48 -4.36 -8.12 -9.18
C LEU A 48 -4.57 -8.35 -10.69
N PRO A 49 -5.05 -7.34 -11.44
CA PRO A 49 -5.15 -7.43 -12.89
C PRO A 49 -3.79 -7.74 -13.56
N ALA A 50 -3.84 -8.34 -14.75
CA ALA A 50 -2.65 -8.66 -15.54
C ALA A 50 -1.81 -7.40 -15.81
N GLY A 51 -0.50 -7.46 -15.60
CA GLY A 51 0.42 -6.34 -15.88
C GLY A 51 0.22 -5.10 -15.01
N SER A 52 -0.63 -5.15 -13.97
CA SER A 52 -1.02 -3.97 -13.20
C SER A 52 -0.08 -3.65 -12.05
N ILE A 53 -0.11 -2.38 -11.63
CA ILE A 53 0.56 -1.85 -10.45
C ILE A 53 -0.52 -1.51 -9.43
N THR A 54 -0.49 -2.13 -8.27
CA THR A 54 -1.46 -1.95 -7.19
C THR A 54 -0.77 -1.35 -5.96
N PRO A 55 -0.88 -0.03 -5.76
CA PRO A 55 -0.27 0.67 -4.62
C PRO A 55 -1.15 0.60 -3.36
N GLY A 56 -0.58 1.03 -2.22
CA GLY A 56 -1.33 1.23 -0.98
C GLY A 56 -1.77 -0.05 -0.26
N LEU A 57 -1.16 -1.19 -0.57
CA LEU A 57 -1.46 -2.45 0.08
C LEU A 57 -0.76 -2.53 1.44
N ASP A 58 -1.38 -3.21 2.40
CA ASP A 58 -0.75 -3.47 3.69
C ASP A 58 0.44 -4.43 3.53
N GLU A 59 1.52 -4.20 4.27
CA GLU A 59 2.69 -5.09 4.25
C GLU A 59 2.33 -6.51 4.73
N ALA A 60 1.27 -6.67 5.52
CA ALA A 60 0.71 -7.96 5.91
C ALA A 60 0.38 -8.88 4.71
N VAL A 61 0.10 -8.31 3.52
CA VAL A 61 -0.13 -9.08 2.29
C VAL A 61 1.07 -9.96 1.94
N LEU A 62 2.30 -9.58 2.30
CA LEU A 62 3.50 -10.38 2.01
C LEU A 62 3.61 -11.66 2.84
N LEU A 63 2.88 -11.74 3.96
CA LEU A 63 2.85 -12.93 4.81
C LEU A 63 1.89 -13.99 4.27
N GLU A 64 1.05 -13.63 3.30
CA GLU A 64 0.19 -14.61 2.64
C GLU A 64 1.02 -15.62 1.82
N PRO A 65 0.83 -16.93 2.04
CA PRO A 65 1.65 -17.96 1.39
C PRO A 65 1.63 -17.88 -0.13
N GLU A 66 0.47 -17.55 -0.72
CA GLU A 66 0.33 -17.39 -2.18
C GLU A 66 1.16 -16.20 -2.69
N VAL A 67 1.07 -15.05 -2.02
CA VAL A 67 1.86 -13.85 -2.38
C VAL A 67 3.35 -14.15 -2.23
N ALA A 68 3.78 -14.75 -1.12
CA ALA A 68 5.17 -15.09 -0.88
C ALA A 68 5.72 -16.10 -1.90
N ARG A 69 4.89 -17.03 -2.40
CA ARG A 69 5.25 -17.94 -3.49
C ARG A 69 5.40 -17.19 -4.80
N ASP A 70 4.43 -16.36 -5.15
CA ASP A 70 4.42 -15.60 -6.41
C ASP A 70 5.58 -14.59 -6.49
N VAL A 71 5.93 -13.96 -5.37
CA VAL A 71 7.10 -13.08 -5.28
C VAL A 71 8.40 -13.87 -5.51
N ARG A 72 8.54 -15.04 -4.89
CA ARG A 72 9.71 -15.91 -5.09
C ARG A 72 9.81 -16.43 -6.52
N ALA A 73 8.66 -16.70 -7.16
CA ALA A 73 8.60 -17.10 -8.56
C ALA A 73 8.85 -15.95 -9.54
N GLY A 74 8.89 -14.70 -9.08
CA GLY A 74 9.06 -13.51 -9.92
C GLY A 74 7.78 -13.07 -10.66
N GLU A 75 6.64 -13.69 -10.34
CA GLU A 75 5.31 -13.35 -10.87
C GLU A 75 4.74 -12.08 -10.24
N LEU A 76 5.15 -11.77 -9.00
CA LEU A 76 4.86 -10.51 -8.32
C LEU A 76 6.16 -9.80 -7.98
N ARG A 77 6.25 -8.50 -8.29
CA ARG A 77 7.30 -7.61 -7.80
C ARG A 77 6.76 -6.73 -6.69
N VAL A 78 7.54 -6.60 -5.62
CA VAL A 78 7.21 -5.77 -4.46
C VAL A 78 8.01 -4.47 -4.50
N ARG A 79 7.35 -3.34 -4.30
CA ARG A 79 8.00 -2.07 -3.97
C ARG A 79 7.50 -1.62 -2.60
N ARG A 80 8.42 -1.45 -1.65
CA ARG A 80 8.09 -0.87 -0.34
C ARG A 80 8.17 0.64 -0.44
N GLU A 81 7.11 1.34 -0.03
CA GLU A 81 7.17 2.78 0.10
C GLU A 81 7.82 3.10 1.44
N ALA A 82 9.00 3.75 1.39
CA ALA A 82 9.57 4.32 2.60
C ALA A 82 8.65 5.45 3.10
N PRO A 83 8.40 5.57 4.41
CA PRO A 83 7.70 6.73 4.94
C PRO A 83 8.52 7.97 4.58
N VAL A 84 7.97 8.82 3.71
CA VAL A 84 8.62 10.07 3.32
C VAL A 84 8.75 10.91 4.61
N PRO A 85 9.97 11.27 5.05
CA PRO A 85 10.10 12.20 6.16
C PRO A 85 9.48 13.53 5.70
N LYS A 86 8.47 14.01 6.44
CA LYS A 86 7.91 15.34 6.25
C LYS A 86 9.04 16.35 6.48
N ASN A 87 9.69 16.80 5.41
CA ASN A 87 10.67 17.85 5.50
C ASN A 87 9.94 19.17 5.72
N THR A 88 9.69 19.53 6.98
CA THR A 88 9.27 20.88 7.37
C THR A 88 10.46 21.80 7.22
N ASN A 89 10.68 22.34 6.02
CA ASN A 89 11.68 23.37 5.80
C ASN A 89 10.97 24.74 5.65
N PRO A 90 10.99 25.61 6.68
CA PRO A 90 10.40 26.94 6.57
C PRO A 90 11.37 27.87 5.85
N SER A 91 11.30 27.92 4.51
CA SER A 91 12.11 28.87 3.73
C SER A 91 11.25 29.90 3.02
N ARG A 92 11.08 31.06 3.67
CA ARG A 92 11.17 32.38 3.01
C ARG A 92 11.20 33.51 4.05
N LYS A 93 12.40 33.89 4.49
CA LYS A 93 12.70 35.30 4.79
C LYS A 93 13.82 35.72 3.85
N THR A 94 13.47 36.40 2.76
CA THR A 94 14.42 37.15 1.96
C THR A 94 14.82 38.43 2.71
N PRO A 95 16.12 38.79 2.77
CA PRO A 95 16.56 40.00 3.43
C PRO A 95 16.26 41.27 2.60
N ARG A 96 15.98 42.37 3.31
CA ARG A 96 15.79 43.73 2.78
C ARG A 96 17.02 44.19 1.96
N ARG A 97 16.82 44.83 0.80
CA ARG A 97 17.76 45.87 0.34
C ARG A 97 17.10 46.92 -0.57
N SER A 98 17.14 48.15 -0.05
CA SER A 98 17.15 49.51 -0.64
C SER A 98 16.89 49.72 -2.14
N GLY A 99 15.95 50.63 -2.44
CA GLY A 99 15.88 51.38 -3.70
C GLY A 99 15.17 52.73 -3.50
N ARG A 100 15.94 53.81 -3.49
CA ARG A 100 15.53 55.23 -3.40
C ARG A 100 15.72 55.84 -4.80
N LYS A 101 14.68 56.35 -5.46
CA LYS A 101 14.69 57.37 -6.55
C LYS A 101 13.26 57.58 -7.09
N ASN A 102 12.60 58.67 -6.73
CA ASN A 102 12.48 59.96 -7.46
C ASN A 102 11.26 59.99 -8.41
N GLU A 103 10.16 60.55 -7.91
CA GLU A 103 9.06 61.10 -8.71
C GLU A 103 9.51 62.39 -9.40
N ARG A 104 8.97 62.62 -10.59
CA ARG A 104 9.10 63.83 -11.39
C ARG A 104 7.72 64.25 -11.84
#